data_AF-A0A0F9DGD6-F1
#
_entry.id   AF-A0A0F9DGD6-F1
#
_cell.length_a   1.000
_cell.length_b   1.000
_cell.length_c   1.000
_cell.angle_alpha   90.00
_cell.angle_beta   90.00
_cell.angle_gamma   90.00
#
_symmetry.space_group_name_H-M   'P 1'
#
loop_
_entity.id
_entity.type
_entity.pdbx_description
1 polymer ?
#
loop_
_entity_poly.entity_id
_entity_poly.type
_entity_poly.pdbx_seq_one_letter_code
_entity_poly.pdbx_strand_id
1 'polypeptide(L)' 'IIMERIIGRYLKPSEKVHHINGIRHDNRPENLRLVVHGKNWHPKTCPKCNFEFLIK' A
#
# COMPACT_ATOMS: atom_id res chain seq x y z
N ILE A 1 9.07 6.96 2.87
CA ILE A 1 10.53 6.81 2.68
C ILE A 1 11.00 5.35 2.57
N ILE A 2 10.68 4.41 3.49
CA ILE A 2 11.22 3.03 3.35
C ILE A 2 10.79 2.39 2.02
N MET A 3 9.51 2.50 1.64
CA MET A 3 9.04 2.04 0.33
C MET A 3 9.75 2.73 -0.85
N GLU A 4 10.03 4.03 -0.76
CA GLU A 4 10.70 4.80 -1.83
C GLU A 4 12.16 4.38 -2.03
N ARG A 5 12.85 4.08 -0.92
CA ARG A 5 14.20 3.50 -0.94
C ARG A 5 14.20 2.10 -1.55
N ILE A 6 13.17 1.31 -1.26
CA ILE A 6 13.00 -0.04 -1.83
C ILE A 6 12.75 0.02 -3.34
N ILE A 7 11.91 0.95 -3.82
CA ILE A 7 11.59 1.09 -5.26
C ILE A 7 12.57 1.98 -6.04
N GLY A 8 13.52 2.63 -5.37
CA GLY A 8 14.52 3.51 -6.00
C GLY A 8 13.96 4.80 -6.61
N ARG A 9 12.75 5.20 -6.22
CA ARG A 9 12.09 6.42 -6.71
C ARG A 9 11.05 6.93 -5.72
N TYR A 10 10.62 8.17 -5.91
CA TYR A 10 9.47 8.71 -5.19
C TYR A 10 8.18 7.97 -5.55
N LEU A 11 7.27 7.89 -4.58
CA LEU A 11 5.91 7.40 -4.82
C LEU A 11 5.18 8.34 -5.77
N LYS A 12 4.43 7.78 -6.72
CA LYS A 12 3.55 8.59 -7.57
C LYS A 12 2.36 9.09 -6.73
N PRO A 13 1.70 10.18 -7.15
CA PRO A 13 0.48 10.64 -6.51
C PRO A 13 -0.63 9.58 -6.43
N SER A 14 -0.63 8.62 -7.37
CA SER A 14 -1.54 7.48 -7.40
C SER A 14 -1.06 6.28 -6.57
N GLU A 15 0.06 6.34 -5.87
CA GLU A 15 0.64 5.20 -5.15
C GLU A 15 0.64 5.43 -3.63
N LYS A 16 0.43 4.36 -2.86
CA LYS A 16 0.37 4.36 -1.40
C LYS A 16 1.00 3.09 -0.83
N VAL A 17 1.32 3.08 0.47
CA VAL A 17 1.89 1.92 1.15
C VAL A 17 0.88 1.30 2.10
N HIS A 18 0.64 0.01 1.98
CA HIS A 18 -0.19 -0.81 2.82
C HIS A 18 0.65 -1.69 3.75
N HIS A 19 0.23 -1.83 5.00
CA HIS A 19 0.90 -2.62 6.02
C HIS A 19 0.13 -3.92 6.27
N ILE A 20 0.75 -5.06 5.98
CA ILE A 20 0.10 -6.37 5.93
C ILE A 20 -0.43 -6.80 7.30
N ASN A 21 0.33 -6.59 8.35
CA ASN A 21 -0.08 -6.87 9.73
C ASN A 21 -0.91 -5.74 10.38
N GLY A 22 -1.19 -4.66 9.64
CA GLY A 22 -1.88 -3.48 10.17
C GLY A 22 -1.04 -2.57 11.08
N ILE A 23 0.21 -2.94 11.39
CA ILE A 23 1.13 -2.18 12.25
C ILE A 23 1.90 -1.16 11.40
N ARG A 24 1.61 0.14 11.59
CA ARG A 24 2.15 1.24 10.77
C ARG A 24 3.62 1.59 11.02
N HIS A 25 4.14 1.27 12.20
CA HIS A 25 5.55 1.50 12.55
C HIS A 25 6.43 0.31 12.21
N ASP A 26 5.81 -0.84 11.91
CA ASP A 26 6.49 -2.00 11.37
C ASP A 26 6.76 -1.74 9.90
N ASN A 27 7.84 -1.00 9.67
CA ASN A 27 8.33 -0.67 8.34
C ASN A 27 9.30 -1.72 7.83
N ARG A 28 9.32 -2.92 8.43
CA ARG A 28 10.08 -4.01 7.86
C ARG A 28 9.58 -4.22 6.42
N PRO A 29 10.46 -4.27 5.42
CA PRO A 29 10.07 -4.36 4.02
C PRO A 29 9.03 -5.46 3.75
N GLU A 30 9.16 -6.59 4.44
CA GLU A 30 8.23 -7.72 4.38
C GLU A 30 6.81 -7.41 4.87
N ASN A 31 6.63 -6.35 5.65
CA ASN A 31 5.34 -5.90 6.15
C ASN A 31 4.68 -4.83 5.26
N LEU A 32 5.39 -4.29 4.27
CA LEU A 32 4.92 -3.20 3.42
C LEU A 32 4.46 -3.70 2.04
N ARG A 33 3.47 -3.03 1.46
CA ARG A 33 2.99 -3.26 0.09
C ARG A 33 2.71 -1.94 -0.61
N LEU A 34 3.10 -1.80 -1.87
CA LEU A 34 2.65 -0.69 -2.70
C LEU A 34 1.24 -0.97 -3.22
N VAL A 35 0.35 0.00 -3.14
CA VAL A 35 -0.99 -0.02 -3.74
C VAL A 35 -1.20 1.23 -4.58
N VAL A 36 -1.98 1.09 -5.65
CA VAL A 36 -2.29 2.21 -6.55
C VAL A 36 -3.71 2.71 -6.25
N HIS A 37 -4.06 3.94 -6.63
CA HIS A 37 -5.39 4.54 -6.60
C HIS A 37 -5.61 5.48 -7.80
N GLY A 38 -6.85 5.64 -8.30
CA GLY A 38 -7.18 6.46 -9.49
C GLY A 38 -8.66 6.83 -9.60
N LYS A 39 -9.06 7.60 -10.63
CA LYS A 39 -10.47 8.00 -10.83
C LYS A 39 -11.29 6.83 -11.39
N ASN A 40 -12.44 6.55 -10.76
CA ASN A 40 -13.41 5.44 -10.98
C ASN A 40 -13.25 4.18 -10.13
N TRP A 41 -12.56 4.26 -8.97
CA TRP A 41 -12.04 3.13 -8.21
C TRP A 41 -13.04 2.42 -7.24
N HIS A 42 -13.09 1.08 -7.20
CA HIS A 42 -14.11 0.15 -6.69
C HIS A 42 -13.50 -0.72 -5.60
N PRO A 43 -14.29 -1.02 -4.56
CA PRO A 43 -13.77 -1.65 -3.36
C PRO A 43 -13.23 -3.05 -3.60
N LYS A 44 -12.07 -3.34 -2.99
CA LYS A 44 -11.57 -4.72 -2.86
C LYS A 44 -10.87 -4.98 -1.53
N THR A 45 -11.53 -5.62 -0.57
CA THR A 45 -11.10 -5.97 0.81
C THR A 45 -9.77 -6.77 0.86
N CYS A 46 -8.94 -6.74 1.94
CA CYS A 46 -7.76 -7.65 2.11
C CYS A 46 -8.09 -8.84 2.99
N PRO A 47 -9.31 -9.10 3.44
CA PRO A 47 -9.62 -10.07 4.52
C PRO A 47 -8.70 -10.38 5.74
N LYS A 48 -7.42 -10.02 5.72
CA LYS A 48 -6.30 -10.59 6.50
C LYS A 48 -5.92 -9.67 7.66
N CYS A 49 -5.71 -8.45 7.24
CA CYS A 49 -5.93 -7.18 7.88
C CYS A 49 -7.35 -6.62 7.60
N ASN A 50 -8.18 -7.36 6.84
CA ASN A 50 -9.35 -6.86 6.10
C ASN A 50 -9.14 -5.67 5.12
N PHE A 51 -8.06 -4.88 5.09
CA PHE A 51 -7.37 -4.55 3.82
C PHE A 51 -7.96 -4.13 2.48
N GLU A 52 -9.02 -3.36 2.43
CA GLU A 52 -9.60 -3.02 1.16
C GLU A 52 -8.69 -2.12 0.31
N PHE A 53 -7.99 -2.68 -0.68
CA PHE A 53 -7.34 -1.86 -1.70
C PHE A 53 -8.26 -1.68 -2.87
N LEU A 54 -8.85 -0.49 -2.87
CA LEU A 54 -9.56 0.08 -3.98
C LEU A 54 -8.61 0.23 -5.15
N ILE A 55 -8.98 -0.50 -6.20
CA ILE A 55 -8.46 -0.51 -7.57
C ILE A 55 -9.55 0.15 -8.43
N LYS A 56 -9.59 0.12 -9.78
CA LYS A 56 -10.84 0.57 -10.42
C LYS A 56 -12.05 -0.08 -9.75
#